data_AF-U2QXW1-F1
#
_entry.id   AF-U2QXW1-F1
#
_cell.length_a   1.000
_cell.length_b   1.000
_cell.length_c   1.000
_cell.angle_alpha   90.00
_cell.angle_beta   90.00
_cell.angle_gamma   90.00
#
_symmetry.space_group_name_H-M   'P 1'
#
loop_
_entity.id
_entity.type
_entity.pdbx_description
1 polymer ?
#
loop_
_entity_poly.entity_id
_entity_poly.type
_entity_poly.pdbx_seq_one_letter_code
_entity_poly.pdbx_strand_id
1 'polypeptide(L)'
;MKKKLAVLLGVLVLSSVGFSAAKKAPASGSSLESSLSNLEAQLQKLEQMEENKFREQEAVANAAQQRLDNYLKMDAAIDQRIADIEANADTSIFGKEFKQKAAEYKKLKEELAKEIKKEQQILENFELLKSLRN
;
A
#
# COMPACT_ATOMS: atom_id res chain seq x y z
N MET A 1 -20.46 -7.84 13.19
CA MET A 1 -19.48 -7.08 14.01
C MET A 1 -18.78 -6.08 13.09
N LYS A 2 -19.00 -4.78 13.28
CA LYS A 2 -18.43 -3.71 12.43
C LYS A 2 -16.99 -3.44 12.90
N LYS A 3 -15.99 -4.01 12.24
CA LYS A 3 -14.58 -3.71 12.54
C LYS A 3 -14.24 -2.35 11.94
N LYS A 4 -14.05 -1.35 12.80
CA LYS A 4 -13.54 -0.04 12.41
C LYS A 4 -12.05 -0.20 12.10
N LEU A 5 -11.69 -0.32 10.82
CA LEU A 5 -10.31 -0.16 10.40
C LEU A 5 -10.01 1.33 10.40
N ALA A 6 -9.16 1.75 11.33
CA ALA A 6 -8.61 3.09 11.39
C ALA A 6 -7.72 3.27 10.15
N VAL A 7 -8.32 3.80 9.09
CA VAL A 7 -7.57 4.35 7.96
C VAL A 7 -6.86 5.58 8.50
N LEU A 8 -5.56 5.45 8.77
CA LEU A 8 -4.65 6.58 8.98
C LEU A 8 -4.50 7.30 7.63
N LEU A 9 -5.56 7.97 7.20
CA LEU A 9 -5.51 9.03 6.20
C LEU A 9 -4.66 10.14 6.83
N GLY A 10 -3.40 10.20 6.43
CA GLY A 10 -2.50 11.28 6.82
C GLY A 10 -3.21 12.61 6.64
N VAL A 11 -3.36 13.35 7.74
CA VAL A 11 -4.02 14.65 7.78
C VAL A 11 -3.32 15.55 6.77
N LEU A 12 -3.97 15.81 5.63
CA LEU A 12 -3.63 16.93 4.78
C LEU A 12 -4.06 18.18 5.56
N VAL A 13 -3.14 18.78 6.33
CA VAL A 13 -3.39 20.07 6.95
C VAL A 13 -3.48 21.09 5.82
N LEU A 14 -4.69 21.29 5.31
CA LEU A 14 -5.03 22.44 4.49
C LEU A 14 -4.90 23.65 5.38
N SER A 15 -3.74 24.31 5.31
CA SER A 15 -3.54 25.62 5.93
C SER A 15 -4.62 26.57 5.41
N SER A 16 -5.65 26.76 6.22
CA SER A 16 -6.76 27.67 5.97
C SER A 16 -6.21 29.09 5.90
N VAL A 17 -6.00 29.60 4.69
CA VAL A 17 -5.80 31.05 4.50
C VAL A 17 -7.12 31.74 4.82
N GLY A 18 -7.15 32.37 6.00
CA GLY A 18 -8.30 33.11 6.49
C GLY A 18 -8.64 34.25 5.54
N PHE A 19 -9.86 34.20 4.99
CA PHE A 19 -10.51 35.36 4.39
C PHE A 19 -10.95 36.32 5.51
N SER A 20 -10.00 37.08 6.05
CA SER A 20 -10.28 38.22 6.92
C SER A 20 -10.77 39.38 6.08
N ALA A 21 -12.08 39.49 5.91
CA ALA A 21 -12.72 40.67 5.35
C ALA A 21 -12.47 41.90 6.26
N ALA A 22 -11.61 42.82 5.83
CA ALA A 22 -11.45 44.13 6.46
C ALA A 22 -11.33 45.27 5.42
N LYS A 23 -12.50 45.73 4.96
CA LYS A 23 -12.94 47.13 4.78
C LYS A 23 -12.00 48.15 4.06
N LYS A 24 -12.42 48.48 2.83
CA LYS A 24 -12.48 49.78 2.07
C LYS A 24 -11.83 49.70 0.67
N ALA A 25 -12.67 49.82 -0.35
CA ALA A 25 -12.34 49.68 -1.78
C ALA A 25 -11.62 50.90 -2.38
N PRO A 26 -11.01 50.74 -3.57
CA PRO A 26 -11.61 51.37 -4.75
C PRO A 26 -12.00 50.32 -5.81
N ALA A 27 -13.00 50.66 -6.62
CA ALA A 27 -13.50 49.83 -7.69
C ALA A 27 -12.43 49.56 -8.76
N SER A 28 -12.11 48.29 -8.99
CA SER A 28 -11.63 47.77 -10.27
C SER A 28 -11.79 46.25 -10.25
N GLY A 29 -12.39 45.65 -11.28
CA GLY A 29 -12.47 44.20 -11.48
C GLY A 29 -11.10 43.56 -11.70
N SER A 30 -10.22 43.67 -10.71
CA SER A 30 -8.86 43.14 -10.71
C SER A 30 -8.52 42.33 -9.45
N SER A 31 -9.12 42.62 -8.28
CA SER A 31 -8.84 41.86 -7.03
C SER A 31 -9.67 40.59 -6.88
N LEU A 32 -10.91 40.58 -7.36
CA LEU A 32 -11.78 39.40 -7.30
C LEU A 32 -11.36 38.39 -8.37
N GLU A 33 -11.08 38.87 -9.58
CA GLU A 33 -10.60 38.10 -10.72
C GLU A 33 -9.24 37.45 -10.42
N SER A 34 -8.32 38.18 -9.77
CA SER A 34 -7.04 37.61 -9.32
C SER A 34 -7.23 36.54 -8.23
N SER A 35 -8.20 36.74 -7.32
CA SER A 35 -8.51 35.75 -6.28
C SER A 35 -9.13 34.49 -6.88
N LEU A 36 -10.05 34.64 -7.84
CA LEU A 36 -10.64 33.53 -8.58
C LEU A 36 -9.58 32.76 -9.36
N SER A 37 -8.74 33.46 -10.12
CA SER A 37 -7.64 32.84 -10.87
C SER A 37 -6.67 32.07 -9.97
N ASN A 38 -6.37 32.59 -8.77
CA ASN A 38 -5.54 31.90 -7.79
C ASN A 38 -6.24 30.65 -7.19
N LEU A 39 -7.57 30.69 -6.98
CA LEU A 39 -8.33 29.53 -6.54
C LEU A 39 -8.40 28.44 -7.63
N GLU A 40 -8.62 28.83 -8.89
CA GLU A 40 -8.59 27.92 -10.04
C GLU A 40 -7.23 27.25 -10.20
N ALA A 41 -6.13 28.01 -10.07
CA ALA A 41 -4.78 27.46 -10.12
C ALA A 41 -4.51 26.49 -8.95
N GLN A 42 -5.01 26.78 -7.75
CA GLN A 42 -4.91 25.86 -6.61
C GLN A 42 -5.73 24.59 -6.81
N LEU A 43 -6.93 24.70 -7.40
CA LEU A 43 -7.78 23.56 -7.71
C LEU A 43 -7.10 22.65 -8.77
N GLN A 44 -6.61 23.22 -9.86
CA GLN A 44 -5.87 22.48 -10.89
C GLN A 44 -4.64 21.78 -10.32
N LYS A 45 -3.93 22.43 -9.39
CA LYS A 45 -2.79 21.82 -8.71
C LYS A 45 -3.22 20.65 -7.82
N LEU A 46 -4.35 20.75 -7.13
CA LEU A 46 -4.89 19.65 -6.32
C LEU A 46 -5.25 18.45 -7.19
N GLU A 47 -5.96 18.67 -8.30
CA GLU A 47 -6.31 17.63 -9.27
C GLU A 47 -5.05 16.94 -9.82
N GLN A 48 -4.02 17.71 -10.18
CA GLN A 48 -2.75 17.17 -10.64
C GLN A 48 -2.02 16.35 -9.56
N MET A 49 -2.05 16.81 -8.30
CA MET A 49 -1.45 16.08 -7.19
C MET A 49 -2.19 14.77 -6.91
N GLU A 50 -3.52 14.77 -6.99
CA GLU A 50 -4.35 13.57 -6.84
C GLU A 50 -4.03 12.54 -7.92
N GLU A 51 -4.00 12.94 -9.20
CA GLU A 51 -3.66 12.04 -10.30
C GLU A 51 -2.23 11.49 -10.18
N ASN A 52 -1.26 12.33 -9.84
CA ASN A 52 0.11 11.88 -9.61
C ASN A 52 0.20 10.87 -8.46
N LYS A 53 -0.53 11.11 -7.36
CA LYS A 53 -0.60 10.18 -6.23
C LYS A 53 -1.27 8.87 -6.63
N PHE A 54 -2.34 8.92 -7.42
CA PHE A 54 -2.99 7.73 -7.95
C PHE A 54 -2.02 6.86 -8.77
N ARG A 55 -1.30 7.47 -9.73
CA ARG A 55 -0.32 6.76 -10.56
C ARG A 55 0.86 6.20 -9.77
N GLU A 56 1.30 6.91 -8.72
CA GLU A 56 2.32 6.40 -7.80
C GLU A 56 1.82 5.14 -7.09
N GLN A 57 0.60 5.16 -6.54
CA GLN A 57 0.01 4.00 -5.87
C GLN A 57 -0.25 2.83 -6.83
N GLU A 58 -0.63 3.11 -8.08
CA GLU A 58 -0.78 2.09 -9.12
C GLU A 58 0.55 1.39 -9.41
N ALA A 59 1.66 2.14 -9.53
CA ALA A 59 2.98 1.55 -9.73
C ALA A 59 3.42 0.70 -8.52
N VAL A 60 3.14 1.15 -7.30
CA VAL A 60 3.42 0.39 -6.06
C VAL A 60 2.61 -0.90 -6.02
N ALA A 61 1.32 -0.85 -6.35
CA ALA A 61 0.45 -2.02 -6.41
C ALA A 61 0.90 -3.02 -7.48
N ASN A 62 1.26 -2.56 -8.68
CA ASN A 62 1.78 -3.42 -9.74
C ASN A 62 3.07 -4.14 -9.31
N ALA A 63 3.99 -3.43 -8.64
CA ALA A 63 5.19 -4.03 -8.08
C ALA A 63 4.88 -5.04 -6.97
N ALA A 64 3.88 -4.74 -6.12
CA ALA A 64 3.43 -5.65 -5.06
C ALA A 64 2.82 -6.94 -5.64
N GLN A 65 2.04 -6.85 -6.72
CA GLN A 65 1.50 -8.02 -7.41
C GLN A 65 2.62 -8.94 -7.92
N GLN A 66 3.64 -8.37 -8.57
CA GLN A 66 4.79 -9.15 -9.04
C GLN A 66 5.55 -9.84 -7.91
N ARG A 67 5.75 -9.15 -6.77
CA ARG A 67 6.39 -9.75 -5.59
C ARG A 67 5.52 -10.83 -4.98
N LEU A 68 4.21 -10.60 -4.87
CA LEU A 68 3.25 -11.58 -4.37
C LEU A 68 3.27 -12.87 -5.20
N ASP A 69 3.24 -12.76 -6.52
CA ASP A 69 3.30 -13.92 -7.42
C ASP A 69 4.59 -14.74 -7.22
N ASN A 70 5.72 -14.06 -7.00
CA ASN A 70 6.99 -14.72 -6.69
C ASN A 70 6.95 -15.40 -5.32
N TYR A 71 6.45 -14.71 -4.29
CA TYR A 71 6.34 -15.27 -2.94
C TYR A 71 5.42 -16.49 -2.87
N LEU A 72 4.31 -16.50 -3.62
CA LEU A 72 3.44 -17.67 -3.70
C LEU A 72 4.13 -18.88 -4.36
N LYS A 73 4.98 -18.65 -5.38
CA LYS A 73 5.80 -19.73 -5.97
C LYS A 73 6.84 -20.25 -4.97
N MET A 74 7.46 -19.36 -4.20
CA MET A 74 8.41 -19.73 -3.15
C MET A 74 7.73 -20.51 -2.03
N ASP A 75 6.52 -20.13 -1.63
CA ASP A 75 5.74 -20.81 -0.58
C ASP A 75 5.44 -22.26 -0.97
N ALA A 76 4.96 -22.47 -2.19
CA ALA A 76 4.72 -23.81 -2.74
C ALA A 76 6.01 -24.64 -2.84
N ALA A 77 7.13 -24.02 -3.23
CA ALA A 77 8.41 -24.70 -3.30
C ALA A 77 8.92 -25.11 -1.91
N ILE A 78 8.73 -24.27 -0.89
CA ILE A 78 9.08 -24.59 0.50
C ILE A 78 8.21 -25.74 1.00
N ASP A 79 6.91 -25.76 0.70
CA ASP A 79 6.02 -26.87 1.07
C ASP A 79 6.49 -28.20 0.49
N GLN A 80 6.82 -28.22 -0.80
CA GLN A 80 7.35 -29.42 -1.43
C GLN A 80 8.64 -29.87 -0.75
N ARG A 81 9.55 -28.93 -0.43
CA ARG A 81 10.81 -29.27 0.25
C ARG A 81 10.63 -29.79 1.67
N ILE A 82 9.68 -29.25 2.43
CA ILE A 82 9.35 -29.78 3.75
C ILE A 82 8.85 -31.22 3.61
N ALA A 83 7.92 -31.48 2.68
CA ALA A 83 7.39 -32.82 2.44
C ALA A 83 8.48 -33.82 2.02
N ASP A 84 9.36 -33.43 1.09
CA ASP A 84 10.49 -34.26 0.64
C ASP A 84 11.43 -34.60 1.82
N ILE A 85 11.75 -33.61 2.67
CA ILE A 85 12.62 -33.80 3.84
C ILE A 85 11.97 -34.76 4.84
N GLU A 86 10.69 -34.54 5.16
CA GLU A 86 9.97 -35.33 6.17
C GLU A 86 9.78 -36.79 5.72
N ALA A 87 9.54 -37.02 4.42
CA ALA A 87 9.42 -38.38 3.86
C ALA A 87 10.71 -39.21 3.98
N ASN A 88 11.88 -38.55 3.99
CA ASN A 88 13.19 -39.22 4.11
C ASN A 88 13.75 -39.21 5.54
N ALA A 89 13.17 -38.41 6.44
CA ALA A 89 13.73 -38.19 7.76
C ALA A 89 13.71 -39.45 8.64
N ASP A 90 12.70 -40.30 8.52
CA ASP A 90 12.55 -41.49 9.36
C ASP A 90 13.36 -42.70 8.86
N THR A 91 13.85 -42.66 7.62
CA THR A 91 14.66 -43.74 7.01
C THR A 91 16.14 -43.39 6.89
N SER A 92 16.51 -42.13 7.14
CA SER A 92 17.88 -41.64 7.05
C SER A 92 18.65 -41.81 8.36
N ILE A 93 19.93 -42.18 8.27
CA ILE A 93 20.87 -42.19 9.41
C ILE A 93 21.09 -40.79 9.99
N PHE A 94 20.81 -39.74 9.20
CA PHE A 94 20.83 -38.34 9.61
C PHE A 94 19.43 -37.80 9.91
N GLY A 95 18.49 -38.67 10.30
CA GLY A 95 17.08 -38.30 10.49
C GLY A 95 16.87 -37.11 11.43
N LYS A 96 17.72 -36.94 12.43
CA LYS A 96 17.68 -35.78 13.35
C LYS A 96 18.01 -34.48 12.62
N GLU A 97 19.05 -34.48 11.80
CA GLU A 97 19.48 -33.35 10.98
C GLU A 97 18.42 -33.00 9.92
N PHE A 98 17.80 -34.01 9.29
CA PHE A 98 16.66 -33.79 8.37
C PHE A 98 15.49 -33.11 9.09
N LYS A 99 15.10 -33.59 10.28
CA LYS A 99 14.02 -32.96 11.08
C LYS A 99 14.37 -31.53 11.49
N GLN A 100 15.62 -31.27 11.88
CA GLN A 100 16.08 -29.91 12.15
C GLN A 100 15.97 -29.03 10.89
N LYS A 101 16.36 -29.56 9.73
CA LYS A 101 16.27 -28.82 8.47
C LYS A 101 14.82 -28.51 8.06
N ALA A 102 13.90 -29.46 8.23
CA ALA A 102 12.46 -29.21 8.05
C ALA A 102 11.96 -28.09 8.97
N ALA A 103 12.40 -28.05 10.22
CA ALA A 103 12.03 -27.00 11.16
C ALA A 103 12.54 -25.60 10.71
N GLU A 104 13.75 -25.51 10.15
CA GLU A 104 14.26 -24.27 9.54
C GLU A 104 13.38 -23.81 8.36
N TYR A 105 13.02 -24.74 7.45
CA TYR A 105 12.12 -24.42 6.34
C TYR A 105 10.74 -23.96 6.80
N LYS A 106 10.18 -24.57 7.85
CA LYS A 106 8.90 -24.14 8.44
C LYS A 106 8.97 -22.72 8.99
N LYS A 107 10.05 -22.35 9.67
CA LYS A 107 10.27 -20.96 10.14
C LYS A 107 10.37 -19.98 8.97
N LEU A 108 11.12 -20.33 7.92
CA LEU A 108 11.19 -19.51 6.71
C LEU A 108 9.82 -19.33 6.07
N LYS A 109 8.99 -20.38 6.04
CA LYS A 109 7.60 -20.31 5.55
C LYS A 109 6.76 -19.32 6.36
N GLU A 110 6.88 -19.34 7.68
CA GLU A 110 6.17 -18.41 8.55
C GLU A 110 6.59 -16.94 8.31
N GLU A 111 7.86 -16.69 8.02
CA GLU A 111 8.34 -15.36 7.63
C GLU A 111 7.81 -14.95 6.26
N LEU A 112 7.85 -15.85 5.27
CA LEU A 112 7.31 -15.61 3.94
C LEU A 112 5.81 -15.30 3.98
N ALA A 113 5.04 -15.99 4.83
CA ALA A 113 3.62 -15.72 5.03
C ALA A 113 3.34 -14.30 5.55
N LYS A 114 4.27 -13.69 6.32
CA LYS A 114 4.14 -12.29 6.75
C LYS A 114 4.36 -11.34 5.58
N GLU A 115 5.35 -11.61 4.72
CA GLU A 115 5.61 -10.80 3.53
C GLU A 115 4.45 -10.90 2.52
N ILE A 116 3.91 -12.10 2.28
CA ILE A 116 2.71 -12.31 1.46
C ILE A 116 1.56 -11.43 1.93
N LYS A 117 1.29 -11.41 3.24
CA LYS A 117 0.22 -10.56 3.82
C LYS A 117 0.48 -9.07 3.61
N LYS A 118 1.73 -8.61 3.68
CA LYS A 118 2.06 -7.20 3.43
C LYS A 118 1.78 -6.83 1.97
N GLU A 119 2.19 -7.65 1.01
CA GLU A 119 1.93 -7.37 -0.41
C GLU A 119 0.43 -7.43 -0.71
N GLN A 120 -0.31 -8.39 -0.14
CA GLN A 120 -1.77 -8.44 -0.23
C GLN A 120 -2.43 -7.16 0.31
N GLN A 121 -1.95 -6.64 1.45
CA GLN A 121 -2.49 -5.41 2.02
C GLN A 121 -2.22 -4.19 1.13
N ILE A 122 -1.08 -4.12 0.43
CA ILE A 122 -0.80 -3.05 -0.54
C ILE A 122 -1.83 -3.09 -1.67
N LEU A 123 -2.13 -4.28 -2.20
CA LEU A 123 -3.12 -4.46 -3.25
C LEU A 123 -4.53 -4.09 -2.76
N GLU A 124 -4.94 -4.54 -1.57
CA GLU A 124 -6.22 -4.19 -0.96
C GLU A 124 -6.38 -2.67 -0.77
N ASN A 125 -5.32 -1.99 -0.31
CA ASN A 125 -5.31 -0.54 -0.15
C ASN A 125 -5.48 0.18 -1.50
N PHE A 126 -4.86 -0.32 -2.57
CA PHE A 126 -5.00 0.25 -3.90
C PHE A 126 -6.40 0.01 -4.48
N GLU A 127 -6.99 -1.17 -4.28
CA GLU A 127 -8.40 -1.44 -4.65
C GLU A 127 -9.36 -0.49 -3.93
N LEU A 128 -9.14 -0.24 -2.63
CA LEU A 128 -9.90 0.76 -1.89
C LEU A 128 -9.74 2.16 -2.50
N LEU A 129 -8.51 2.56 -2.81
CA LEU A 129 -8.22 3.85 -3.44
C LEU A 129 -8.93 4.00 -4.80
N LYS A 130 -8.97 2.95 -5.63
CA LYS A 130 -9.77 2.94 -6.86
C LYS A 130 -11.25 3.13 -6.60
N SER A 131 -11.79 2.47 -5.57
CA SER A 131 -13.22 2.56 -5.23
C SER A 131 -13.65 3.96 -4.78
N LEU A 132 -12.73 4.76 -4.22
CA LEU A 132 -12.98 6.13 -3.79
C LEU A 132 -13.00 7.14 -4.95
N ARG A 133 -12.39 6.80 -6.09
CA ARG A 133 -12.36 7.64 -7.29
C ARG A 133 -13.56 7.42 -8.22
N ASN A 134 -14.29 6.31 -8.04
CA ASN A 134 -15.43 5.92 -8.86
C ASN A 134 -16.75 6.55 -8.39
#